data_AF-A0A832B2R8-F1
#
_entry.id   AF-A0A832B2R8-F1
#
_cell.length_a   1.000
_cell.length_b   1.000
_cell.length_c   1.000
_cell.angle_alpha   90.00
_cell.angle_beta   90.00
_cell.angle_gamma   90.00
#
_symmetry.space_group_name_H-M   'P 1'
#
loop_
_entity.id
_entity.type
_entity.pdbx_description
1 polymer ?
#
loop_
_entity_poly.entity_id
_entity_poly.type
_entity_poly.pdbx_seq_one_letter_code
_entity_poly.pdbx_strand_id
1 'polypeptide(L)' 'MSPKERMLTALSLGIPDRVPATVHQWQPFHLNTYLGGISDLEAFRKFGLDASLARFPIIPEPT' A
#
# COMPACT_ATOMS: atom_id res chain seq x y z
N MET A 1 -0.72 14.45 -7.94
CA MET A 1 -1.39 13.23 -8.44
C MET A 1 -1.82 12.35 -7.27
N SER A 2 -2.93 11.64 -7.36
CA SER A 2 -3.27 10.55 -6.43
C SER A 2 -2.30 9.37 -6.59
N PRO A 3 -2.17 8.47 -5.59
CA PRO A 3 -1.35 7.26 -5.71
C PRO A 3 -1.67 6.42 -6.95
N LYS A 4 -2.96 6.27 -7.27
CA LYS A 4 -3.41 5.53 -8.44
C LYS A 4 -2.95 6.17 -9.74
N GLU A 5 -3.15 7.48 -9.90
CA GLU A 5 -2.72 8.21 -11.10
C GLU A 5 -1.20 8.11 -11.26
N ARG A 6 -0.45 8.31 -10.18
CA ARG A 6 1.02 8.21 -10.18
C ARG A 6 1.51 6.85 -10.67
N MET A 7 0.93 5.77 -10.15
CA MET A 7 1.27 4.41 -10.56
C MET A 7 0.95 4.16 -12.04
N LEU A 8 -0.25 4.54 -12.49
CA LEU A 8 -0.67 4.34 -13.87
C LEU A 8 0.19 5.16 -14.85
N THR A 9 0.53 6.40 -14.52
CA THR A 9 1.45 7.23 -15.32
C THR A 9 2.82 6.57 -15.44
N ALA A 10 3.40 6.07 -14.35
CA ALA A 10 4.69 5.38 -14.38
C ALA A 10 4.66 4.11 -15.24
N LEU A 11 3.59 3.30 -15.12
CA LEU A 11 3.40 2.08 -15.92
C LEU A 11 3.23 2.37 -17.43
N SER A 12 2.64 3.51 -17.77
CA SER A 12 2.53 3.99 -19.16
C SER A 12 3.79 4.69 -19.67
N LEU A 13 4.92 4.57 -18.97
CA LEU A 13 6.19 5.22 -19.31
C LEU A 13 6.10 6.76 -19.36
N GLY A 14 5.13 7.35 -18.67
CA GLY A 14 5.00 8.79 -18.49
C GLY A 14 5.87 9.32 -17.35
N ILE A 15 5.76 10.63 -17.10
CA ILE A 15 6.50 11.31 -16.02
C ILE A 15 5.51 11.66 -14.89
N PRO A 16 5.44 10.86 -13.81
CA PRO A 16 4.63 11.19 -12.64
C PRO A 16 5.24 12.37 -11.84
N ASP A 17 4.46 12.94 -10.93
CA ASP A 17 4.92 14.02 -10.01
C ASP A 17 6.05 13.58 -9.06
N ARG A 18 6.21 12.28 -8.81
CA ARG A 18 7.40 11.62 -8.24
C ARG A 18 7.36 10.12 -8.58
N VAL A 19 8.48 9.43 -8.39
CA VAL A 19 8.51 7.95 -8.52
C VAL A 19 7.53 7.33 -7.51
N PRO A 20 6.59 6.46 -7.94
CA PRO A 20 5.69 5.78 -7.02
C PRO A 20 6.45 4.80 -6.11
N ALA A 21 6.08 4.75 -4.84
CA ALA A 21 6.73 3.88 -3.86
C ALA A 21 5.71 3.10 -3.03
N THR A 22 5.83 1.78 -2.99
CA THR A 22 4.96 0.87 -2.20
C THR A 22 5.79 -0.21 -1.53
N VAL A 23 5.22 -0.89 -0.53
CA VAL A 23 5.76 -2.13 0.05
C VAL A 23 4.92 -3.33 -0.38
N HIS A 24 5.52 -4.52 -0.45
CA HIS A 24 4.79 -5.76 -0.69
C HIS A 24 4.14 -6.22 0.62
N GLN A 25 2.98 -5.62 0.93
CA GLN A 25 2.19 -5.83 2.14
C GLN A 25 2.88 -5.33 3.42
N TRP A 26 2.10 -4.78 4.34
CA TRP A 26 2.58 -4.49 5.67
C TRP A 26 2.58 -5.76 6.51
N GLN A 27 3.68 -6.01 7.21
CA GLN A 27 3.76 -7.15 8.11
C GLN A 27 2.97 -6.83 9.39
N PRO A 28 2.02 -7.68 9.82
CA PRO A 28 1.22 -7.44 11.01
C PRO A 28 2.06 -7.17 12.27
N PHE A 29 3.19 -7.88 12.40
CA PHE A 29 4.13 -7.65 13.48
C PHE A 29 4.68 -6.22 13.50
N HIS A 30 5.04 -5.67 12.33
CA HIS A 30 5.57 -4.30 12.28
C HIS A 30 4.51 -3.26 12.67
N LEU A 31 3.28 -3.44 12.16
CA LEU A 31 2.14 -2.58 12.47
C LEU A 31 1.84 -2.58 13.98
N ASN A 32 1.76 -3.75 14.60
CA ASN A 32 1.41 -3.91 16.00
C ASN A 32 2.54 -3.46 16.95
N THR A 33 3.79 -3.85 16.67
CA THR A 33 4.92 -3.62 17.57
C THR A 33 5.46 -2.20 17.50
N TYR A 34 5.49 -1.58 16.30
CA TYR A 34 6.18 -0.30 16.10
C TYR A 34 5.25 0.85 15.73
N LEU A 35 4.05 0.57 15.21
CA LEU A 35 3.15 1.60 14.72
C LEU A 35 1.84 1.70 15.53
N GLY A 36 1.76 1.04 16.68
CA GLY A 36 0.61 1.12 17.59
C GLY A 36 -0.65 0.43 17.06
N GLY A 37 -0.49 -0.58 16.19
CA GLY A 37 -1.60 -1.36 15.65
C GLY A 37 -2.43 -0.65 14.59
N ILE A 38 -1.87 0.36 13.91
CA ILE A 38 -2.55 1.04 12.79
C ILE A 38 -2.77 0.09 11.61
N SER A 39 -3.81 0.34 10.82
CA SER A 39 -4.07 -0.40 9.59
C SER A 39 -3.01 -0.16 8.51
N ASP A 40 -2.93 -1.06 7.53
CA ASP A 40 -2.08 -0.91 6.33
C ASP A 40 -2.27 0.45 5.65
N LEU A 41 -3.53 0.88 5.50
CA LEU A 41 -3.86 2.14 4.83
C LEU A 41 -3.39 3.36 5.65
N GLU A 42 -3.47 3.29 6.97
CA GLU A 42 -2.92 4.31 7.86
C GLU A 42 -1.39 4.33 7.81
N ALA A 43 -0.73 3.16 7.72
CA ALA A 43 0.71 3.07 7.55
C ALA A 43 1.17 3.71 6.23
N PHE A 44 0.51 3.42 5.11
CA PHE A 44 0.78 4.10 3.83
C PHE A 44 0.67 5.62 3.95
N ARG A 45 -0.36 6.14 4.61
CA ARG A 45 -0.51 7.58 4.86
C ARG A 45 0.60 8.12 5.76
N LYS A 46 0.95 7.43 6.84
CA LYS A 46 1.99 7.83 7.81
C LYS A 46 3.34 8.04 7.14
N PHE A 47 3.69 7.19 6.18
CA PHE A 47 4.99 7.23 5.49
C PHE A 47 4.97 7.95 4.13
N GLY A 48 3.83 8.49 3.70
CA GLY A 48 3.71 9.16 2.39
C GLY A 48 3.90 8.22 1.19
N LEU A 49 3.65 6.92 1.40
CA LEU A 49 3.78 5.89 0.37
C LEU A 49 2.48 5.75 -0.45
N ASP A 50 2.62 5.18 -1.64
CA ASP A 50 1.53 4.94 -2.56
C ASP A 50 0.85 3.61 -2.24
N ALA A 51 -0.36 3.69 -1.66
CA ALA A 51 -1.09 2.52 -1.19
C ALA A 51 -1.38 1.50 -2.31
N SER A 52 -0.90 0.27 -2.10
CA SER A 52 -1.25 -0.92 -2.89
C SER A 52 -1.70 -2.01 -1.93
N LEU A 53 -3.00 -2.31 -1.90
CA LEU A 53 -3.61 -3.24 -0.95
C LEU A 53 -4.23 -4.42 -1.70
N ALA A 54 -3.67 -5.60 -1.47
CA ALA A 54 -4.25 -6.87 -1.88
C ALA A 54 -5.45 -7.18 -0.98
N ARG A 55 -6.68 -7.13 -1.51
CA ARG A 55 -7.90 -7.44 -0.77
C ARG A 55 -8.59 -8.66 -1.40
N PHE A 56 -8.16 -9.83 -0.98
CA PHE A 56 -8.78 -11.10 -1.34
C PHE A 56 -8.75 -12.04 -0.12
N PRO A 57 -9.74 -12.95 0.01
CA PRO A 57 -9.71 -13.95 1.06
C PRO A 57 -8.49 -14.87 0.86
N ILE A 58 -7.56 -14.84 1.82
CA ILE A 58 -6.35 -15.70 1.80
C ILE A 58 -6.72 -17.14 2.18
N ILE A 59 -7.81 -17.31 2.95
CA ILE A 59 -8.38 -18.60 3.32
C ILE A 59 -9.86 -18.54 2.91
N PRO A 60 -10.35 -19.46 2.05
CA PRO A 60 -11.78 -19.56 1.79
C PRO A 60 -12.53 -19.93 3.07
N GLU A 61 -13.73 -19.38 3.26
CA GLU A 61 -14.63 -19.76 4.35
C GLU A 61 -14.78 -21.30 4.37
N PRO A 62 -14.71 -21.96 5.54
CA PRO A 62 -14.93 -23.40 5.61
C PRO A 62 -16.35 -23.72 5.11
N THR A 63 -16.43 -24.61 4.11
CA THR A 63 -17.68 -25.21 3.60
C THR A 63 -18.34 -26.11 4.62
#